data_AF-A0A4P6USZ7-F1
#
_entry.id   AF-A0A4P6USZ7-F1
#
_cell.length_a   1.000
_cell.length_b   1.000
_cell.length_c   1.000
_cell.angle_alpha   90.00
_cell.angle_beta   90.00
_cell.angle_gamma   90.00
#
_symmetry.space_group_name_H-M   'P 1'
#
loop_
_entity.id
_entity.type
_entity.pdbx_description
1 polymer ?
#
loop_
_entity_poly.entity_id
_entity_poly.type
_entity_poly.pdbx_seq_one_letter_code
_entity_poly.pdbx_strand_id
1 'polypeptide(L)'
;MSDYEKQYFNTLLQIATERLVERAVQRSEGAEKALRLLRTDPYGNGIWLDKFINAFFEEFLLDNTAGSCFILQALSKRRYNLELLPQQALTVEEIIKKMAKEVFGELLKQKAEELLEQHVAFGG
;
A
#
# COMPACT_ATOMS: atom_id res chain seq x y z
N MET A 1 6.61 12.43 -14.93
CA MET A 1 5.25 12.49 -14.37
C MET A 1 4.85 13.95 -14.22
N SER A 2 3.80 14.33 -14.93
CA SER A 2 3.13 15.63 -14.88
C SER A 2 2.53 15.90 -13.50
N ASP A 3 2.18 17.16 -13.22
CA ASP A 3 1.57 17.53 -11.94
C ASP A 3 0.16 16.97 -11.78
N TYR A 4 -0.58 16.81 -12.89
CA TYR A 4 -1.86 16.10 -12.89
C TYR A 4 -1.70 14.65 -12.44
N GLU A 5 -0.75 13.92 -13.01
CA GLU A 5 -0.48 12.53 -12.62
C GLU A 5 -0.07 12.45 -11.14
N LYS A 6 0.73 13.41 -10.64
CA LYS A 6 1.13 13.45 -9.22
C LYS A 6 -0.08 13.62 -8.32
N GLN A 7 -0.97 14.54 -8.69
CA GLN A 7 -2.20 14.75 -7.96
C GLN A 7 -3.07 13.49 -7.99
N TYR A 8 -3.19 12.82 -9.13
CA TYR A 8 -3.94 11.57 -9.24
C TYR A 8 -3.35 10.46 -8.35
N PHE A 9 -2.03 10.29 -8.35
CA PHE A 9 -1.36 9.35 -7.45
C PHE A 9 -1.62 9.68 -5.97
N ASN A 10 -1.55 10.95 -5.59
CA ASN A 10 -1.81 11.38 -4.22
C ASN A 10 -3.26 11.07 -3.81
N THR A 11 -4.23 11.28 -4.70
CA THR A 11 -5.62 10.90 -4.46
C THR A 11 -5.77 9.39 -4.26
N LEU A 12 -5.12 8.56 -5.10
CA LEU A 12 -5.14 7.10 -4.95
C LEU A 12 -4.56 6.67 -3.60
N LEU A 13 -3.42 7.23 -3.22
CA LEU A 13 -2.76 6.93 -1.94
C LEU A 13 -3.63 7.32 -0.75
N GLN A 14 -4.29 8.49 -0.80
CA GLN A 14 -5.20 8.93 0.24
C GLN A 14 -6.38 7.96 0.39
N ILE A 15 -7.05 7.62 -0.72
CA ILE A 15 -8.17 6.66 -0.71
C ILE A 15 -7.73 5.31 -0.16
N ALA A 16 -6.58 4.80 -0.59
CA ALA A 16 -6.03 3.54 -0.10
C ALA A 16 -5.78 3.58 1.41
N THR A 17 -5.20 4.68 1.90
CA THR A 17 -4.87 4.88 3.32
C THR A 17 -6.14 4.89 4.17
N GLU A 18 -7.11 5.73 3.81
CA GLU A 18 -8.38 5.86 4.53
C GLU A 18 -9.13 4.52 4.60
N ARG A 19 -9.29 3.84 3.46
CA ARG A 19 -9.99 2.55 3.38
C ARG A 19 -9.29 1.44 4.16
N LEU A 20 -7.95 1.41 4.13
CA LEU A 20 -7.19 0.42 4.89
C LEU A 20 -7.37 0.65 6.40
N VAL A 21 -7.20 1.89 6.85
CA VAL A 21 -7.34 2.27 8.26
C VAL A 21 -8.74 2.01 8.77
N GLU A 22 -9.77 2.44 8.04
CA GLU A 22 -11.18 2.20 8.41
C GLU A 22 -11.45 0.70 8.65
N ARG A 23 -11.07 -0.14 7.68
CA ARG A 23 -11.25 -1.60 7.78
C ARG A 23 -10.43 -2.20 8.92
N ALA A 24 -9.19 -1.73 9.12
CA ALA A 24 -8.32 -2.21 10.18
C ALA A 24 -8.91 -1.89 11.57
N VAL A 25 -9.41 -0.67 11.77
CA VAL A 25 -10.07 -0.24 13.02
C VAL A 25 -11.32 -1.07 13.29
N GLN A 26 -12.19 -1.22 12.30
CA GLN A 26 -13.42 -2.01 12.43
C GLN A 26 -13.13 -3.47 12.81
N ARG A 27 -12.15 -4.12 12.15
CA ARG A 27 -11.79 -5.52 12.41
C ARG A 27 -11.03 -5.73 13.71
N SER A 28 -10.30 -4.71 14.14
CA SER A 28 -9.46 -4.77 15.34
C SER A 28 -10.19 -4.30 16.59
N GLU A 29 -11.41 -3.77 16.46
CA GLU A 29 -12.21 -3.17 17.53
C GLU A 29 -11.54 -1.93 18.15
N GLY A 30 -10.80 -1.15 17.35
CA GLY A 30 -10.16 0.09 17.82
C GLY A 30 -8.85 0.44 17.11
N ALA A 31 -8.47 1.72 17.21
CA ALA A 31 -7.29 2.28 16.55
C ALA A 31 -5.97 1.79 17.17
N GLU A 32 -5.90 1.63 18.49
CA GLU A 32 -4.70 1.16 19.19
C GLU A 32 -4.35 -0.27 18.78
N LYS A 33 -5.35 -1.16 18.74
CA LYS A 33 -5.16 -2.55 18.36
C LYS A 33 -4.82 -2.67 16.87
N ALA A 34 -5.46 -1.87 16.01
CA ALA A 34 -5.13 -1.79 14.59
C ALA A 34 -3.67 -1.32 14.37
N LEU A 35 -3.24 -0.25 15.07
CA LEU A 35 -1.87 0.26 14.98
C LEU A 35 -0.83 -0.78 15.43
N ARG A 36 -1.10 -1.47 16.55
CA ARG A 36 -0.23 -2.54 17.03
C ARG A 36 -0.11 -3.67 16.01
N LEU A 37 -1.23 -4.11 15.43
CA LEU A 37 -1.24 -5.17 14.41
C LEU A 37 -0.51 -4.74 13.14
N LEU A 38 -0.74 -3.52 12.64
CA LEU A 38 -0.07 -3.01 11.45
C LEU A 38 1.47 -2.99 11.61
N ARG A 39 1.98 -2.67 12.80
CA ARG A 39 3.42 -2.66 13.08
C ARG A 39 4.02 -4.04 13.25
N THR A 40 3.29 -4.97 13.89
CA THR A 40 3.82 -6.29 14.29
C THR A 40 3.58 -7.38 13.26
N ASP A 41 2.41 -7.38 12.62
CA ASP A 41 2.00 -8.37 11.61
C ASP A 41 1.02 -7.74 10.59
N PRO A 42 1.52 -6.90 9.66
CA PRO A 42 0.68 -6.21 8.67
C PRO A 42 -0.01 -7.16 7.67
N TYR A 43 0.47 -8.40 7.54
CA TYR A 43 -0.08 -9.40 6.63
C TYR A 43 -1.04 -10.39 7.34
N GLY A 44 -1.03 -10.36 8.67
CA GLY A 44 -1.87 -11.19 9.51
C GLY A 44 -3.33 -10.75 9.63
N ASN A 45 -4.04 -11.48 10.49
CA ASN A 45 -5.46 -11.29 10.75
C ASN A 45 -5.77 -9.89 11.29
N GLY A 46 -6.76 -9.25 10.68
CA GLY A 46 -7.21 -7.89 11.04
C GLY A 46 -6.71 -6.82 10.08
N ILE A 47 -5.54 -7.00 9.45
CA ILE A 47 -4.98 -6.03 8.49
C ILE A 47 -5.06 -6.57 7.06
N TRP A 48 -4.42 -7.71 6.76
CA TRP A 48 -4.30 -8.31 5.42
C TRP A 48 -3.84 -7.30 4.34
N LEU A 49 -2.73 -6.61 4.59
CA LEU A 49 -2.21 -5.54 3.72
C LEU A 49 -1.99 -6.02 2.27
N ASP A 50 -1.46 -7.23 2.09
CA ASP A 50 -1.24 -7.87 0.80
C ASP A 50 -2.54 -8.06 0.02
N LYS A 51 -3.58 -8.59 0.66
CA LYS A 51 -4.91 -8.79 0.03
C LYS A 51 -5.55 -7.47 -0.32
N PHE A 52 -5.41 -6.47 0.55
CA PHE A 52 -5.91 -5.13 0.29
C PHE A 52 -5.24 -4.52 -0.94
N ILE A 53 -3.90 -4.56 -1.03
CA ILE A 53 -3.16 -4.01 -2.16
C ILE A 53 -3.55 -4.71 -3.47
N ASN A 54 -3.66 -6.04 -3.47
CA ASN A 54 -4.09 -6.77 -4.65
C ASN A 54 -5.48 -6.32 -5.13
N ALA A 55 -6.47 -6.31 -4.23
CA ALA A 55 -7.82 -5.88 -4.57
C ALA A 55 -7.88 -4.40 -5.00
N PHE A 56 -7.09 -3.52 -4.36
CA PHE A 56 -7.01 -2.12 -4.73
C PHE A 56 -6.39 -1.93 -6.13
N PHE A 57 -5.32 -2.66 -6.45
CA PHE A 57 -4.71 -2.60 -7.77
C PHE A 57 -5.66 -3.10 -8.87
N GLU A 58 -6.45 -4.14 -8.58
CA GLU A 58 -7.48 -4.62 -9.51
C GLU A 58 -8.61 -3.58 -9.68
N GLU A 59 -9.14 -3.04 -8.57
CA GLU A 59 -10.24 -2.07 -8.57
C GLU A 59 -9.90 -0.79 -9.36
N PHE A 60 -8.67 -0.29 -9.21
CA PHE A 60 -8.20 0.93 -9.87
C PHE A 60 -7.49 0.69 -11.20
N LEU A 61 -7.58 -0.53 -11.76
CA LEU A 61 -6.97 -0.90 -13.04
C LEU A 61 -5.43 -0.67 -13.07
N LEU A 62 -4.78 -0.84 -11.92
CA LEU A 62 -3.34 -0.73 -11.75
C LEU A 62 -2.61 -2.08 -11.93
N ASP A 63 -3.34 -3.20 -11.88
CA ASP A 63 -2.80 -4.58 -11.97
C ASP A 63 -2.40 -5.00 -13.41
N ASN A 64 -1.78 -4.10 -14.15
CA ASN A 64 -1.23 -4.32 -15.48
C ASN A 64 0.06 -3.51 -15.64
N THR A 65 0.81 -3.75 -16.71
CA THR A 65 2.10 -3.07 -16.99
C THR A 65 1.99 -1.55 -16.94
N ALA A 66 0.97 -0.94 -17.57
CA ALA A 66 0.84 0.51 -17.64
C ALA A 66 0.56 1.13 -16.26
N GLY A 67 -0.40 0.56 -15.52
CA GLY A 67 -0.74 1.02 -14.18
C GLY A 67 0.39 0.82 -13.17
N SER A 68 1.09 -0.31 -13.24
CA SER A 68 2.24 -0.58 -12.37
C SER A 68 3.41 0.36 -12.69
N CYS A 69 3.68 0.66 -13.96
CA CYS A 69 4.66 1.69 -14.35
C CYS A 69 4.28 3.08 -13.84
N PHE A 70 2.99 3.45 -13.86
CA PHE A 70 2.51 4.71 -13.29
C PHE A 70 2.86 4.81 -11.79
N ILE A 71 2.60 3.75 -11.02
CA ILE A 71 2.96 3.69 -9.59
C ILE A 71 4.49 3.78 -9.40
N LEU A 72 5.27 3.02 -10.16
CA LEU A 72 6.73 3.06 -10.06
C LEU A 72 7.31 4.41 -10.47
N GLN A 73 6.71 5.10 -11.44
CA GLN A 73 7.13 6.44 -11.81
C GLN A 73 6.93 7.43 -10.66
N ALA A 74 5.78 7.36 -9.97
CA ALA A 74 5.49 8.16 -8.80
C ALA A 74 6.46 7.88 -7.63
N LEU A 75 6.88 6.62 -7.49
CA LEU A 75 7.73 6.14 -6.40
C LEU A 75 9.20 5.93 -6.79
N SER A 76 9.63 6.46 -7.94
CA SER A 76 10.94 6.21 -8.56
C SER A 76 12.16 6.55 -7.69
N LYS A 77 12.00 7.37 -6.65
CA LYS A 77 13.05 7.73 -5.70
C LYS A 77 13.16 6.77 -4.51
N ARG A 78 12.20 5.86 -4.32
CA ARG A 78 12.24 4.85 -3.25
C ARG A 78 13.25 3.76 -3.61
N ARG A 79 13.90 3.21 -2.58
CA ARG A 79 14.80 2.06 -2.73
C ARG A 79 13.97 0.79 -2.81
N TYR A 80 14.47 -0.18 -3.58
CA TYR A 80 13.84 -1.49 -3.71
C TYR A 80 14.87 -2.58 -3.38
N ASN A 81 14.48 -3.56 -2.56
CA ASN A 81 15.33 -4.71 -2.26
C ASN A 81 15.17 -5.78 -3.34
N LEU A 82 16.22 -5.96 -4.16
CA LEU A 82 16.23 -6.93 -5.25
C LEU A 82 16.14 -8.39 -4.76
N GLU A 83 16.46 -8.68 -3.51
CA GLU A 83 16.33 -10.02 -2.93
C GLU A 83 14.85 -10.48 -2.80
N LEU A 84 13.90 -9.55 -2.88
CA LEU A 84 12.47 -9.86 -2.89
C LEU A 84 12.01 -10.47 -4.23
N LEU A 85 12.81 -10.34 -5.29
CA LEU A 85 12.50 -10.93 -6.58
C LEU A 85 12.73 -12.45 -6.53
N PRO A 86 11.77 -13.26 -7.03
CA PRO A 86 11.94 -14.70 -7.14
C PRO A 86 13.18 -15.08 -7.94
N GLN A 87 13.91 -16.10 -7.48
CA GLN A 87 15.08 -16.66 -8.19
C GLN A 87 14.66 -17.61 -9.33
N GLN A 88 13.70 -17.20 -10.14
CA GLN A 88 13.22 -17.93 -11.31
C GLN A 88 12.99 -16.95 -12.47
N ALA A 89 12.93 -17.47 -13.70
CA ALA A 89 12.60 -16.66 -14.85
C ALA A 89 11.18 -16.09 -14.72
N LEU A 90 11.07 -14.77 -14.70
CA LEU A 90 9.82 -14.02 -14.71
C LEU A 90 9.77 -13.14 -15.95
N THR A 91 8.57 -12.90 -16.43
CA THR A 91 8.31 -11.86 -17.43
C THR A 91 8.56 -10.47 -16.83
N VAL A 92 8.86 -9.50 -17.69
CA VAL A 92 9.04 -8.10 -17.27
C VAL A 92 7.77 -7.56 -16.60
N GLU A 93 6.59 -7.96 -17.09
CA GLU A 93 5.30 -7.57 -16.49
C GLU A 93 5.17 -8.06 -15.05
N GLU A 94 5.50 -9.33 -14.77
CA GLU A 94 5.44 -9.88 -13.41
C GLU A 94 6.38 -9.14 -12.45
N ILE A 95 7.60 -8.80 -12.91
CA ILE A 95 8.57 -8.04 -12.13
C ILE A 95 8.03 -6.63 -11.81
N ILE A 96 7.53 -5.93 -12.83
CA ILE A 96 7.00 -4.56 -12.69
C ILE A 96 5.77 -4.56 -11.76
N LYS A 97 4.84 -5.49 -11.94
CA LYS A 97 3.64 -5.63 -11.09
C LYS A 97 4.02 -5.90 -9.63
N LYS A 98 4.93 -6.84 -9.40
CA LYS A 98 5.40 -7.19 -8.06
C LYS A 98 6.07 -6.00 -7.37
N MET A 99 7.01 -5.36 -8.06
CA MET A 99 7.74 -4.20 -7.54
C MET A 99 6.80 -3.04 -7.23
N ALA A 100 5.82 -2.76 -8.10
CA ALA A 100 4.85 -1.69 -7.89
C ALA A 100 4.02 -1.92 -6.62
N LYS A 101 3.51 -3.14 -6.42
CA LYS A 101 2.73 -3.51 -5.23
C LYS A 101 3.55 -3.45 -3.94
N GLU A 102 4.80 -3.91 -3.97
CA GLU A 102 5.68 -3.91 -2.80
C GLU A 102 6.04 -2.48 -2.38
N VAL A 103 6.53 -1.65 -3.31
CA VAL A 103 6.92 -0.26 -3.01
C VAL A 103 5.71 0.60 -2.61
N PHE A 104 4.56 0.39 -3.26
CA PHE A 104 3.31 1.03 -2.85
C PHE A 104 2.86 0.56 -1.47
N GLY A 105 2.93 -0.74 -1.18
CA GLY A 105 2.54 -1.32 0.08
C GLY A 105 3.35 -0.79 1.26
N GLU A 106 4.64 -0.60 1.09
CA GLU A 106 5.50 0.04 2.10
C GLU A 106 5.09 1.48 2.40
N LEU A 107 4.80 2.28 1.36
CA LEU A 107 4.32 3.65 1.52
C LEU A 107 2.94 3.68 2.19
N LEU A 108 2.03 2.81 1.74
CA LEU A 108 0.68 2.70 2.28
C LEU A 108 0.72 2.32 3.76
N LYS A 109 1.57 1.37 4.16
CA LYS A 109 1.79 1.01 5.55
C LYS A 109 2.20 2.23 6.37
N GLN A 110 3.20 2.98 5.91
CA GLN A 110 3.66 4.20 6.59
C GLN A 110 2.54 5.22 6.77
N LYS A 111 1.75 5.48 5.72
CA LYS A 111 0.62 6.42 5.79
C LYS A 111 -0.52 5.95 6.68
N ALA A 112 -0.79 4.65 6.69
CA ALA A 112 -1.77 4.07 7.59
C ALA A 112 -1.33 4.14 9.06
N GLU A 113 -0.04 3.94 9.34
CA GLU A 113 0.52 4.15 10.69
C GLU A 113 0.35 5.60 11.15
N GLU A 114 0.75 6.59 10.32
CA GLU A 114 0.59 8.02 10.61
C GLU A 114 -0.88 8.38 10.94
N LEU A 115 -1.84 7.89 10.15
CA LEU A 115 -3.26 8.18 10.35
C LEU A 115 -3.82 7.49 11.60
N LEU A 116 -3.41 6.25 11.88
CA LEU A 116 -3.81 5.54 13.09
C LEU A 116 -3.23 6.21 14.35
N GLU A 117 -2.00 6.70 14.31
CA GLU A 117 -1.40 7.48 15.40
C GLU A 117 -2.20 8.74 15.70
N GLN A 118 -2.68 9.44 14.66
CA GLN A 118 -3.57 10.60 14.83
C GLN A 118 -4.89 10.18 15.49
N HIS A 119 -5.52 9.10 15.02
CA HIS A 119 -6.75 8.61 15.65
C HIS A 119 -6.57 8.25 17.13
N VAL A 120 -5.45 7.62 17.50
CA VAL A 120 -5.14 7.31 18.90
C VAL A 120 -4.91 8.58 19.73
N ALA A 121 -4.22 9.58 19.16
CA ALA A 121 -3.93 10.83 19.87
C ALA A 121 -5.17 11.71 20.10
N PHE A 122 -6.16 11.68 19.19
CA PHE A 122 -7.36 12.52 19.25
C PHE A 122 -8.64 11.76 19.66
N GLY A 123 -8.61 10.43 19.73
CA GLY A 123 -9.75 9.56 20.01
C GLY A 123 -9.89 9.09 21.46
N GLY A 124 -9.23 9.76 22.41
CA GLY A 124 -9.35 9.52 23.86
C GLY A 124 -10.59 10.16 24.48
#